data_AF-A0A523AXV2-F1
#
_entry.id   AF-A0A523AXV2-F1
#
_cell.length_a   1.000
_cell.length_b   1.000
_cell.length_c   1.000
_cell.angle_alpha   90.00
_cell.angle_beta   90.00
_cell.angle_gamma   90.00
#
_symmetry.space_group_name_H-M   'P 1'
#
loop_
_entity.id
_entity.type
_entity.pdbx_description
1 polymer ?
#
loop_
_entity_poly.entity_id
_entity_poly.type
_entity_poly.pdbx_seq_one_letter_code
_entity_poly.pdbx_strand_id
1 'polypeptide(L)'
;MEELRSRLVRLALENAVEHGGKALLDPVVRKIAGELPELRPRLREILPLVREVLSEVNGLTAEEQLRRLEELGGGARVERRRREGLPELPEV
;
A
#
# COMPACT_ATOMS: atom_id res chain seq x y z
N MET A 1 -15.60 -9.50 5.78
CA MET A 1 -14.70 -8.55 6.49
C MET A 1 -13.24 -8.77 6.11
N GLU A 2 -12.77 -10.03 6.01
CA GLU A 2 -11.40 -10.38 5.61
C GLU A 2 -11.00 -9.85 4.22
N GLU A 3 -11.93 -9.83 3.26
CA GLU A 3 -11.63 -9.36 1.90
C GLU A 3 -11.32 -7.85 1.84
N LEU A 4 -12.07 -7.02 2.58
CA LEU A 4 -11.79 -5.58 2.68
C LEU A 4 -10.40 -5.34 3.29
N ARG A 5 -10.12 -5.97 4.44
CA ARG A 5 -8.82 -5.82 5.12
C ARG A 5 -7.68 -6.27 4.23
N SER A 6 -7.82 -7.41 3.54
CA SER A 6 -6.82 -7.91 2.59
C SER A 6 -6.52 -6.89 1.48
N ARG A 7 -7.56 -6.27 0.90
CA ARG A 7 -7.34 -5.22 -0.11
C ARG A 7 -6.66 -3.98 0.46
N LEU A 8 -6.99 -3.57 1.69
CA LEU A 8 -6.32 -2.46 2.36
C LEU A 8 -4.84 -2.77 2.64
N VAL A 9 -4.54 -4.00 3.10
CA VAL A 9 -3.17 -4.47 3.36
C VAL A 9 -2.36 -4.48 2.08
N ARG A 10 -2.90 -5.01 0.97
CA ARG A 10 -2.23 -4.96 -0.33
C ARG A 10 -1.88 -3.53 -0.73
N LEU A 11 -2.84 -2.60 -0.65
CA LEU A 11 -2.61 -1.19 -1.03
C LEU A 11 -1.58 -0.51 -0.12
N ALA A 12 -1.59 -0.81 1.19
CA ALA A 12 -0.61 -0.29 2.13
C ALA A 12 0.80 -0.85 1.89
N LEU A 13 0.93 -2.15 1.60
CA LEU A 13 2.20 -2.79 1.26
C LEU A 13 2.79 -2.24 -0.04
N GLU A 14 1.97 -2.11 -1.09
CA GLU A 14 2.39 -1.47 -2.34
C GLU A 14 2.92 -0.06 -2.08
N ASN A 15 2.21 0.72 -1.27
CA ASN A 15 2.65 2.07 -0.93
C ASN A 15 3.93 2.07 -0.09
N ALA A 16 4.06 1.20 0.91
CA ALA A 16 5.28 1.09 1.71
C ALA A 16 6.49 0.78 0.83
N VAL A 17 6.37 -0.22 -0.04
CA VAL A 17 7.44 -0.64 -0.94
C VAL A 17 7.79 0.46 -1.95
N GLU A 18 6.81 1.19 -2.47
CA GLU A 18 7.02 2.33 -3.37
C GLU A 18 7.70 3.52 -2.68
N HIS A 19 7.51 3.68 -1.36
CA HIS A 19 8.00 4.81 -0.55
C HIS A 19 9.10 4.42 0.45
N GLY A 20 9.94 3.44 0.11
CA GLY A 20 11.13 3.12 0.91
C GLY A 20 10.84 2.51 2.29
N GLY A 21 9.75 1.74 2.40
CA GLY A 21 9.34 1.06 3.61
C GLY A 21 8.24 1.75 4.40
N LYS A 22 7.75 2.92 3.95
CA LYS A 22 6.79 3.74 4.70
C LYS A 22 5.47 3.92 3.98
N ALA A 23 4.44 3.23 4.44
CA ALA A 23 3.06 3.44 4.03
C ALA A 23 2.52 4.76 4.60
N LEU A 24 2.01 5.62 3.73
CA LEU A 24 1.48 6.94 4.05
C LEU A 24 -0.05 6.97 3.89
N LEU A 25 -0.72 7.65 4.83
CA LEU A 25 -2.19 7.68 4.86
C LEU A 25 -2.80 8.32 3.61
N ASP A 26 -2.37 9.52 3.25
CA ASP A 26 -2.98 10.27 2.15
C ASP A 26 -2.81 9.56 0.79
N PRO A 27 -1.61 9.04 0.42
CA PRO A 27 -1.46 8.23 -0.78
C PRO A 27 -2.34 6.98 -0.79
N VAL A 28 -2.41 6.25 0.33
CA VAL A 28 -3.23 5.04 0.41
C VAL A 28 -4.72 5.36 0.30
N VAL A 29 -5.20 6.44 0.94
CA VAL A 29 -6.59 6.91 0.80
C VAL A 29 -6.92 7.29 -0.64
N ARG A 30 -6.01 7.98 -1.34
CA ARG A 30 -6.18 8.29 -2.77
C ARG A 30 -6.21 7.01 -3.62
N LYS A 31 -5.36 6.03 -3.30
CA LYS A 31 -5.32 4.72 -3.99
C LYS A 31 -6.62 3.93 -3.78
N ILE A 32 -7.14 3.91 -2.55
CA ILE A 32 -8.45 3.32 -2.21
C ILE A 32 -9.56 4.01 -3.02
N ALA A 33 -9.59 5.34 -3.06
CA ALA A 33 -10.60 6.06 -3.82
C ALA A 33 -10.51 5.80 -5.34
N GLY A 34 -9.32 5.48 -5.86
CA GLY A 34 -9.10 5.16 -7.27
C GLY A 34 -9.45 3.70 -7.62
N GLU A 35 -8.95 2.74 -6.85
CA GLU A 35 -9.11 1.30 -7.13
C GLU A 35 -10.43 0.73 -6.60
N LEU A 36 -10.95 1.28 -5.50
CA LEU A 36 -12.15 0.81 -4.79
C LEU A 36 -13.20 1.94 -4.71
N PRO A 37 -13.78 2.35 -5.86
CA PRO A 37 -14.74 3.46 -5.90
C PRO A 37 -15.95 3.25 -4.98
N GLU A 38 -16.33 2.00 -4.71
CA GLU A 38 -17.40 1.63 -3.77
C GLU A 38 -17.13 2.06 -2.32
N LEU A 39 -15.86 2.28 -1.96
CA LEU A 39 -15.46 2.72 -0.62
C LEU A 39 -15.43 4.24 -0.47
N ARG A 40 -15.49 5.02 -1.55
CA ARG A 40 -15.51 6.50 -1.50
C ARG A 40 -16.50 7.08 -0.50
N PRO A 41 -17.80 6.70 -0.50
CA PRO A 41 -18.76 7.25 0.46
C PRO A 41 -18.46 6.85 1.91
N ARG A 42 -17.72 5.75 2.10
CA ARG A 42 -17.42 5.16 3.41
C ARG A 42 -15.99 5.40 3.88
N LEU A 43 -15.22 6.26 3.18
CA LEU A 43 -13.83 6.58 3.53
C LEU A 43 -13.68 7.00 4.99
N ARG A 44 -14.64 7.76 5.52
CA ARG A 44 -14.65 8.19 6.93
C ARG A 44 -14.82 7.02 7.90
N GLU A 45 -15.61 6.02 7.54
CA GLU A 45 -15.86 4.83 8.37
C GLU A 45 -14.64 3.89 8.37
N ILE A 46 -13.96 3.74 7.22
CA ILE A 46 -12.83 2.82 7.09
C ILE A 46 -11.49 3.48 7.48
N LEU A 47 -11.45 4.80 7.66
CA LEU A 47 -10.24 5.55 8.04
C LEU A 47 -9.51 4.99 9.28
N PRO A 48 -10.21 4.62 10.38
CA PRO A 48 -9.58 3.95 11.52
C PRO A 48 -8.91 2.63 11.14
N LEU A 49 -9.60 1.79 10.35
CA LEU A 49 -9.08 0.51 9.87
C LEU A 49 -7.86 0.71 8.95
N VAL A 50 -7.90 1.73 8.09
CA VAL A 50 -6.76 2.08 7.23
C VAL A 50 -5.55 2.45 8.10
N ARG A 51 -5.72 3.26 9.14
CA ARG A 51 -4.61 3.64 10.05
C ARG A 51 -4.01 2.44 10.78
N GLU A 52 -4.84 1.51 11.24
CA GLU A 52 -4.38 0.26 11.85
C GLU A 52 -3.51 -0.53 10.87
N VAL A 53 -4.00 -0.74 9.64
CA VAL A 53 -3.26 -1.46 8.59
C VAL A 53 -1.93 -0.76 8.25
N LEU A 54 -1.92 0.57 8.17
CA LEU A 54 -0.66 1.31 7.92
C LEU A 54 0.33 1.14 9.05
N SER A 55 -0.13 1.13 10.31
CA SER A 55 0.73 0.92 11.47
C SER A 55 1.33 -0.48 11.45
N GLU A 56 0.56 -1.50 11.10
CA GLU A 56 1.06 -2.88 10.96
C GLU A 56 2.11 -2.97 9.87
N VAL A 57 1.83 -2.43 8.68
CA VAL A 57 2.76 -2.47 7.54
C VAL A 57 4.05 -1.70 7.84
N ASN A 58 3.95 -0.52 8.47
CA ASN A 58 5.12 0.27 8.85
C ASN A 58 5.97 -0.37 9.95
N GLY A 59 5.41 -1.33 10.71
CA GLY A 59 6.16 -2.12 11.68
C GLY A 59 6.96 -3.27 11.06
N LEU A 60 6.73 -3.59 9.78
CA LEU A 60 7.45 -4.64 9.06
C LEU A 60 8.74 -4.10 8.46
N THR A 61 9.74 -4.98 8.35
CA THR A 61 10.94 -4.69 7.56
C THR A 61 10.61 -4.64 6.06
N ALA A 62 11.46 -3.95 5.28
CA ALA A 62 11.29 -3.89 3.83
C ALA A 62 11.24 -5.29 3.18
N GLU A 63 11.99 -6.26 3.70
CA GLU A 63 11.95 -7.64 3.22
C GLU A 63 10.62 -8.33 3.52
N GLU A 64 10.08 -8.17 4.73
CA GLU A 64 8.77 -8.71 5.09
C GLU A 64 7.65 -8.07 4.29
N GLN A 65 7.73 -6.75 4.04
CA GLN A 65 6.77 -6.04 3.21
C GLN A 65 6.74 -6.62 1.78
N LEU A 66 7.92 -6.86 1.19
CA LEU A 66 8.05 -7.47 -0.13
C LEU A 66 7.47 -8.89 -0.15
N ARG A 67 7.85 -9.74 0.81
CA ARG A 67 7.36 -11.13 0.89
C ARG A 67 5.84 -11.18 1.00
N ARG A 68 5.25 -10.40 1.91
CA ARG A 68 3.79 -10.36 2.09
C ARG A 68 3.07 -9.82 0.85
N LEU A 69 3.68 -8.86 0.15
CA LEU A 69 3.11 -8.33 -1.08
C LEU A 69 3.14 -9.36 -2.22
N GLU A 70 4.20 -10.17 -2.30
CA GLU A 70 4.30 -11.30 -3.23
C GLU A 70 3.24 -12.37 -2.94
N GLU A 71 3.05 -12.75 -1.68
CA GLU A 71 2.01 -13.71 -1.25
C GLU A 71 0.59 -13.26 -1.63
N LEU A 72 0.34 -11.95 -1.63
CA LEU A 72 -0.94 -11.35 -2.05
C LEU A 72 -1.06 -11.16 -3.58
N GLY A 73 -0.07 -11.59 -4.37
CA GLY A 73 -0.05 -11.46 -5.82
C GLY A 73 0.33 -10.06 -6.34
N GLY A 74 0.79 -9.14 -5.48
CA GLY A 74 1.16 -7.77 -5.83
C GLY A 74 2.64 -7.58 -6.22
N GLY A 75 3.51 -8.56 -5.92
CA GLY A 75 4.96 -8.43 -6.06
C GLY A 75 5.50 -8.26 -7.50
N ALA A 76 4.73 -8.67 -8.52
CA ALA A 76 5.19 -8.63 -9.92
C ALA A 76 5.49 -7.20 -10.44
N ARG A 77 4.94 -6.15 -9.84
CA ARG A 77 5.23 -4.75 -10.20
C ARG A 77 6.51 -4.21 -9.56
N VAL A 78 6.93 -4.77 -8.42
CA VAL A 78 8.06 -4.27 -7.64
C VAL A 78 9.39 -4.81 -8.19
N GLU A 79 9.45 -6.10 -8.56
CA GLU A 79 10.64 -6.68 -9.20
C GLU A 79 11.06 -5.93 -10.48
N ARG A 80 10.09 -5.39 -11.24
CA ARG A 80 10.37 -4.58 -12.43
C ARG A 80 11.04 -3.25 -12.06
N ARG A 81 10.53 -2.52 -11.06
CA ARG A 81 11.13 -1.27 -10.54
C ARG A 81 12.48 -1.44 -9.83
N ARG A 82 12.79 -2.63 -9.32
CA ARG A 82 14.10 -2.90 -8.70
C ARG A 82 15.19 -3.18 -9.75
N ARG A 83 14.82 -3.69 -10.93
CA ARG A 83 15.72 -3.90 -12.08
C ARG A 83 15.84 -2.65 -12.95
N GLU A 84 14.77 -1.87 -13.07
CA GLU A 84 14.74 -0.58 -13.75
C GLU A 84 14.85 0.52 -12.69
N GLY A 85 16.08 0.92 -12.34
CA GLY A 85 16.35 1.93 -11.31
C GLY A 85 15.33 3.06 -11.35
N LEU A 86 14.62 3.25 -10.23
CA LEU A 86 13.57 4.25 -10.06
C LEU A 86 14.06 5.59 -10.65
N PRO A 87 13.41 6.15 -11.68
CA PRO A 87 13.70 7.53 -12.03
C PRO A 87 13.39 8.38 -10.80
N GLU A 88 14.38 9.14 -10.35
CA GLU A 88 14.23 10.10 -9.26
C GLU A 88 13.10 11.06 -9.65
N LEU A 89 12.11 11.20 -8.76
CA LEU A 89 11.02 12.15 -8.99
C LEU A 89 11.64 13.55 -9.09
N PRO A 90 11.29 14.36 -10.12
CA PRO A 90 11.73 15.75 -10.17
C PRO A 90 11.15 16.48 -8.96
N GLU A 91 12.02 17.08 -8.15
CA GLU A 91 11.61 18.05 -7.14
C GLU A 91 10.96 19.25 -7.86
N VAL A 92 9.70 19.54 -7.52
CA VAL A 92 8.96 20.72 -7.98
C VAL A 92 9.18 21.91 -7.06
#